data_AF-A0A7V2RPJ8-F1
#
_entry.id   AF-A0A7V2RPJ8-F1
#
_cell.length_a   1.000
_cell.length_b   1.000
_cell.length_c   1.000
_cell.angle_alpha   90.00
_cell.angle_beta   90.00
_cell.angle_gamma   90.00
#
_symmetry.space_group_name_H-M   'P 1'
#
loop_
_entity.id
_entity.type
_entity.pdbx_description
1 polymer ?
#
loop_
_entity_poly.entity_id
_entity_poly.type
_entity_poly.pdbx_seq_one_letter_code
_entity_poly.pdbx_strand_id
1 'polypeptide(L)'
;MDVQSAKLEIINLVLETDDLHLLLKAKNLLVTSFAKNKDEEIVGSHPDGRPMTRKELWESIKQSEKAIEKGDVISQEELVRISENW
;
A
#
# COMPACT_ATOMS: atom_id res chain seq x y z
N MET A 1 14.07 8.82 28.70
CA MET A 1 12.66 8.81 28.26
C MET A 1 12.44 7.52 27.52
N ASP A 2 11.43 6.73 27.90
CA ASP A 2 11.07 5.51 27.19
C ASP A 2 10.10 5.81 26.03
N VAL A 3 9.89 4.82 25.16
CA VAL A 3 9.07 4.97 23.95
C VAL A 3 7.61 5.28 24.28
N GLN A 4 7.08 4.80 25.40
CA GLN A 4 5.68 5.08 25.78
C GLN A 4 5.52 6.52 26.24
N SER A 5 6.47 7.02 27.05
CA SER A 5 6.51 8.43 27.44
C SER A 5 6.58 9.36 26.22
N ALA A 6 7.44 9.05 25.24
CA ALA A 6 7.57 9.82 24.01
C ALA A 6 6.27 9.82 23.17
N LYS A 7 5.54 8.70 23.13
CA LYS A 7 4.25 8.61 22.41
C LYS A 7 3.17 9.48 23.06
N LEU A 8 3.11 9.49 24.39
CA LEU A 8 2.12 10.28 25.13
C LEU A 8 2.33 11.78 24.89
N GLU A 9 3.58 12.24 24.88
CA GLU A 9 3.90 13.64 24.55
C GLU A 9 3.46 14.02 23.14
N ILE A 10 3.72 13.17 22.14
CA ILE A 10 3.29 13.41 20.76
C ILE A 10 1.76 13.44 20.65
N ILE A 11 1.06 12.53 21.34
CA ILE A 11 -0.41 12.51 21.35
C ILE A 11 -0.95 13.83 21.91
N ASN A 12 -0.42 14.30 23.05
CA ASN A 12 -0.85 15.57 23.63
C ASN A 12 -0.62 16.75 22.67
N LEU A 13 0.56 16.82 22.03
CA LEU A 13 0.86 17.85 21.04
C LEU A 13 -0.12 17.81 19.86
N VAL A 14 -0.51 16.62 19.39
CA VAL A 14 -1.49 16.46 18.31
C VAL A 14 -2.88 16.91 18.75
N LEU A 15 -3.29 16.63 19.99
CA LEU A 15 -4.59 17.04 20.52
C LEU A 15 -4.69 18.56 20.73
N GLU A 16 -3.57 19.22 21.02
CA GLU A 16 -3.50 20.67 21.25
C GLU A 16 -3.25 21.48 19.97
N THR A 17 -2.89 20.83 18.85
CA THR A 17 -2.58 21.51 17.59
C THR A 17 -3.84 21.68 16.74
N ASP A 18 -4.24 22.93 16.50
CA ASP A 18 -5.35 23.26 15.59
C ASP A 18 -4.91 23.47 14.13
N ASP A 19 -3.60 23.54 13.85
CA ASP A 19 -3.06 23.72 12.50
C ASP A 19 -3.10 22.41 11.71
N LEU A 20 -4.11 22.29 10.84
CA LEU A 20 -4.29 21.15 9.94
C LEU A 20 -3.06 20.89 9.04
N HIS A 21 -2.39 21.93 8.55
CA HIS A 21 -1.25 21.75 7.66
C HIS A 21 -0.06 21.12 8.41
N LEU A 22 0.16 21.55 9.65
CA LEU A 22 1.17 20.97 10.53
C LEU A 22 0.86 19.50 10.85
N LEU A 23 -0.41 19.19 11.18
CA LEU A 23 -0.87 17.83 11.45
C LEU A 23 -0.68 16.91 10.23
N LEU A 24 -0.99 17.39 9.02
CA LEU A 24 -0.79 16.63 7.79
C LEU A 24 0.70 16.36 7.52
N LYS A 25 1.57 17.33 7.78
CA LYS A 25 3.01 17.15 7.64
C LYS A 25 3.56 16.12 8.64
N ALA A 26 3.13 16.20 9.89
CA ALA A 26 3.49 15.23 10.93
C ALA A 26 3.02 13.81 10.58
N LYS A 27 1.76 13.68 10.13
CA LYS A 27 1.21 12.41 9.62
C LYS A 27 2.08 11.85 8.51
N ASN A 28 2.45 12.65 7.51
CA ASN A 28 3.22 12.17 6.37
C ASN A 28 4.63 11.70 6.78
N LEU A 29 5.28 12.39 7.72
CA LEU A 29 6.57 11.96 8.26
C LEU A 29 6.47 10.61 8.99
N LEU A 30 5.44 10.44 9.82
CA LEU A 30 5.19 9.19 10.55
C LEU A 30 4.76 8.05 9.62
N VAL A 31 3.97 8.34 8.58
CA VAL A 31 3.58 7.35 7.56
C VAL A 31 4.79 6.93 6.73
N THR A 32 5.69 7.84 6.36
CA THR A 32 6.87 7.51 5.54
C THR A 32 7.82 6.58 6.29
N SER A 33 7.97 6.76 7.60
CA SER A 33 8.80 5.86 8.44
C SER A 33 8.14 4.50 8.66
N PHE A 34 6.81 4.44 8.77
CA PHE A 34 6.05 3.20 8.92
C PHE A 34 5.92 2.42 7.60
N ALA A 35 5.75 3.11 6.48
CA ALA A 35 5.60 2.55 5.14
C ALA A 35 6.92 1.97 4.63
N LYS A 36 8.06 2.65 4.87
CA LYS A 36 9.39 2.12 4.48
C LYS A 36 9.64 0.70 4.98
N ASN A 37 9.23 0.39 6.22
CA ASN A 37 9.44 -0.94 6.80
C ASN A 37 8.41 -1.99 6.35
N LYS A 38 7.28 -1.57 5.78
CA LYS A 38 6.21 -2.48 5.31
C LYS A 38 6.22 -2.69 3.80
N ASP A 39 6.74 -1.73 3.03
CA ASP A 39 6.74 -1.78 1.57
C ASP A 39 7.65 -2.89 1.04
N GLU A 40 8.74 -3.21 1.75
CA GLU A 40 9.68 -4.29 1.43
C GLU A 40 9.28 -5.64 2.07
N GLU A 41 8.20 -5.68 2.85
CA GLU A 41 7.68 -6.91 3.44
C GLU A 41 7.22 -7.85 2.32
N ILE A 42 7.73 -9.08 2.30
CA ILE A 42 7.27 -10.13 1.39
C ILE A 42 5.90 -10.61 1.87
N VAL A 43 4.87 -10.45 1.04
CA VAL A 43 3.47 -10.79 1.37
C VAL A 43 2.90 -11.91 0.49
N GLY A 44 3.65 -12.39 -0.51
CA GLY A 44 3.22 -13.45 -1.40
C GLY A 44 4.26 -13.80 -2.45
N SER A 45 3.79 -14.37 -3.56
CA SER A 45 4.62 -14.74 -4.72
C SER A 45 3.93 -14.38 -6.03
N HIS A 46 4.73 -13.98 -7.01
CA HIS A 46 4.31 -13.83 -8.41
C HIS A 46 4.02 -15.21 -9.04
N PRO A 47 3.30 -15.28 -10.18
CA PRO A 47 3.03 -16.55 -10.88
C PRO A 47 4.27 -17.32 -11.33
N ASP A 48 5.40 -16.64 -11.48
CA ASP A 48 6.71 -17.22 -11.80
C ASP A 48 7.48 -17.70 -10.56
N GLY A 49 6.88 -17.63 -9.38
CA GLY A 49 7.47 -18.04 -8.11
C GLY A 49 8.39 -17.01 -7.45
N ARG A 50 8.60 -15.83 -8.06
CA ARG A 50 9.39 -14.77 -7.41
C ARG A 50 8.64 -14.19 -6.20
N PRO A 51 9.32 -13.82 -5.10
CA PRO A 51 8.67 -13.15 -3.98
C PRO A 51 7.98 -11.86 -4.40
N MET A 52 6.81 -11.59 -3.82
CA MET A 52 6.06 -10.36 -4.03
C MET A 52 6.03 -9.54 -2.73
N THR A 53 6.43 -8.28 -2.84
CA THR A 53 6.42 -7.31 -1.75
C THR A 53 5.04 -6.67 -1.59
N ARG A 54 4.77 -6.12 -0.40
CA ARG A 54 3.51 -5.39 -0.13
C ARG A 54 3.30 -4.23 -1.09
N LYS A 55 4.37 -3.52 -1.44
CA LYS A 55 4.32 -2.42 -2.40
C LYS A 55 3.89 -2.91 -3.79
N GLU A 56 4.49 -3.99 -4.28
CA GLU A 56 4.15 -4.57 -5.58
C GLU A 56 2.69 -5.05 -5.64
N LEU A 57 2.19 -5.64 -4.54
CA LEU A 57 0.78 -6.02 -4.44
C LEU A 57 -0.16 -4.82 -4.59
N TRP A 58 0.10 -3.73 -3.86
CA TRP A 58 -0.71 -2.51 -3.95
C TRP A 58 -0.65 -1.86 -5.33
N GLU A 59 0.52 -1.83 -5.96
CA GLU A 59 0.67 -1.35 -7.33
C GLU A 59 -0.13 -2.21 -8.32
N SER A 60 -0.12 -3.53 -8.17
CA SER A 60 -0.89 -4.48 -8.99
C SER A 60 -2.40 -4.27 -8.85
N ILE A 61 -2.90 -4.11 -7.62
CA ILE A 61 -4.32 -3.81 -7.36
C ILE A 61 -4.72 -2.50 -8.05
N LYS A 62 -3.91 -1.45 -7.89
CA LYS A 62 -4.19 -0.14 -8.51
C LYS A 62 -4.18 -0.19 -10.04
N GLN A 63 -3.32 -1.02 -10.64
CA GLN A 63 -3.33 -1.24 -12.08
C GLN A 63 -4.58 -1.99 -12.53
N SER A 64 -4.99 -3.01 -11.76
CA SER A 64 -6.20 -3.80 -12.03
C SER A 64 -7.46 -2.94 -11.96
N GLU A 65 -7.58 -2.08 -10.95
CA GLU A 65 -8.70 -1.13 -10.82
C GLU A 65 -8.79 -0.21 -12.05
N LYS A 66 -7.66 0.34 -12.52
CA LYS A 66 -7.62 1.18 -13.73
C LYS A 66 -8.00 0.41 -15.00
N ALA A 67 -7.61 -0.86 -15.10
CA ALA A 67 -7.97 -1.71 -16.24
C ALA A 67 -9.49 -1.96 -16.24
N ILE A 68 -10.07 -2.26 -15.07
CA ILE A 68 -11.52 -2.42 -14.89
C ILE A 68 -12.26 -1.13 -15.28
N GLU A 69 -11.82 0.04 -14.81
CA GLU A 69 -12.42 1.33 -15.16
C GLU A 69 -12.40 1.61 -16.67
N LYS A 70 -11.35 1.17 -17.37
CA LYS A 70 -11.21 1.33 -18.83
C LYS A 70 -11.96 0.27 -19.64
N GLY A 71 -12.47 -0.78 -18.98
CA GLY A 71 -13.03 -1.94 -19.66
C GLY A 71 -11.97 -2.86 -20.28
N ASP A 72 -10.69 -2.69 -19.90
CA ASP A 72 -9.57 -3.56 -20.29
C ASP A 72 -9.61 -4.87 -19.47
N VAL A 73 -10.72 -5.60 -19.57
CA VAL A 73 -10.96 -6.87 -18.89
C VAL A 73 -11.09 -7.99 -19.90
N ILE A 74 -10.61 -9.17 -19.54
CA ILE A 74 -10.75 -10.37 -20.37
C ILE A 74 -11.97 -11.16 -19.88
N SER A 75 -12.79 -11.66 -20.82
CA SER A 75 -13.89 -12.54 -20.46
C SER A 75 -13.37 -13.94 -20.11
N GLN A 76 -14.20 -14.74 -19.45
CA GLN A 76 -13.86 -16.12 -19.15
C GLN A 76 -13.67 -16.95 -20.44
N GLU A 77 -14.47 -16.70 -21.47
CA GLU A 77 -14.36 -17.36 -22.77
C GLU A 77 -13.06 -16.99 -23.50
N GLU A 78 -12.68 -15.70 -23.44
CA GLU A 78 -11.40 -15.20 -23.97
C GLU A 78 -10.21 -15.89 -23.28
N LEU A 79 -10.30 -16.04 -21.95
CA LEU A 79 -9.31 -16.74 -21.13
C LEU A 79 -9.14 -18.21 -21.52
N VAL A 80 -10.23 -18.95 -21.69
CA VAL A 80 -10.20 -20.36 -22.09
C VAL A 80 -9.53 -20.50 -23.46
N ARG A 81 -9.90 -19.65 -24.42
CA ARG A 81 -9.30 -19.65 -25.76
C ARG A 81 -7.79 -19.38 -25.74
N ILE A 82 -7.32 -18.48 -24.88
CA ILE A 82 -5.88 -18.19 -24.73
C ILE A 82 -5.15 -19.38 -24.10
N SER A 83 -5.76 -20.02 -23.09
CA SER A 83 -5.19 -21.18 -22.40
C SER A 83 -5.06 -22.42 -23.28
N GLU A 84 -5.94 -22.60 -24.27
CA GLU A 84 -5.85 -23.72 -25.23
C GLU A 84 -4.65 -23.61 -26.19
N ASN A 85 -4.08 -22.41 -26.32
CA ASN A 85 -2.94 -22.12 -27.19
C ASN A 85 -1.60 -21.95 -26.43
N TRP A 86 -1.54 -22.40 -25.17
CA TRP A 86 -0.34 -22.36 -24.33
C TRP A 86 0.40 -23.70 -24.27
#